data_AF-A0A2S9F2T1-F1
#
_entry.id   AF-A0A2S9F2T1-F1
#
_cell.length_a   1.000
_cell.length_b   1.000
_cell.length_c   1.000
_cell.angle_alpha   90.00
_cell.angle_beta   90.00
_cell.angle_gamma   90.00
#
_symmetry.space_group_name_H-M   'P 1'
#
loop_
_entity.id
_entity.type
_entity.pdbx_description
1 polymer ?
#
loop_
_entity_poly.entity_id
_entity_poly.type
_entity_poly.pdbx_seq_one_letter_code
_entity_poly.pdbx_strand_id
1 'polypeptide(L)'
;MSAVAASDCIGLWRRTLLVEADGSRDTATDVTWLQGVTAFVDSRGFAGTLEDNGGVFEWHRAVDVEAPGPPDVGEMRWEGDTLVETGVHADYVEHWVRDNVAPMPCWAVYLTGPDGGPGVLLRVGDRFGFAGAGQVVIGEVGSPEWACYVTGEDTVQANDVLWTIERREGITEI
;
A
#
# COMPACT_ATOMS: atom_id res chain seq x y z
N MET A 1 -19.81 17.37 -2.64
CA MET A 1 -18.97 16.23 -3.06
C MET A 1 -19.03 15.21 -1.95
N SER A 2 -19.09 13.92 -2.27
CA SER A 2 -18.99 12.88 -1.22
C SER A 2 -17.60 12.94 -0.59
N ALA A 3 -17.49 12.62 0.70
CA ALA A 3 -16.20 12.34 1.31
C ALA A 3 -15.55 11.14 0.60
N VAL A 4 -14.22 11.11 0.53
CA VAL A 4 -13.45 9.94 0.08
C VAL A 4 -13.72 8.81 1.07
N ALA A 5 -13.99 7.61 0.57
CA ALA A 5 -14.07 6.40 1.38
C ALA A 5 -12.88 5.47 1.06
N ALA A 6 -12.48 4.61 2.00
CA ALA A 6 -11.42 3.62 1.76
C ALA A 6 -11.65 2.75 0.50
N SER A 7 -12.90 2.41 0.19
CA SER A 7 -13.24 1.67 -1.03
C SER A 7 -12.91 2.43 -2.32
N ASP A 8 -12.94 3.76 -2.28
CA ASP A 8 -12.52 4.59 -3.41
C ASP A 8 -11.01 4.50 -3.60
N CYS A 9 -10.23 4.14 -2.58
CA CYS A 9 -8.77 4.09 -2.66
C CYS A 9 -8.25 2.82 -3.37
N ILE A 10 -9.06 1.80 -3.64
CA ILE A 10 -8.58 0.55 -4.27
C ILE A 10 -7.94 0.82 -5.64
N GLY A 11 -6.65 0.49 -5.80
CA GLY A 11 -5.93 0.70 -7.05
C GLY A 11 -4.44 0.96 -6.87
N LEU A 12 -3.76 1.21 -7.98
CA LEU A 12 -2.39 1.71 -8.01
C LEU A 12 -2.41 3.23 -8.16
N TRP A 13 -1.65 3.90 -7.32
CA TRP A 13 -1.55 5.35 -7.27
C TRP A 13 -0.12 5.78 -7.49
N ARG A 14 0.05 6.90 -8.18
CA ARG A 14 1.34 7.56 -8.35
C ARG A 14 1.29 8.96 -7.79
N ARG A 15 2.31 9.29 -7.00
CA ARG A 15 2.48 10.64 -6.48
C ARG A 15 2.96 11.54 -7.60
N THR A 16 2.32 12.70 -7.73
CA THR A 16 2.64 13.71 -8.75
C THR A 16 3.18 15.00 -8.14
N LEU A 17 2.90 15.23 -6.86
CA LEU A 17 3.39 16.36 -6.09
C LEU A 17 3.49 15.96 -4.61
N LEU A 18 4.57 16.38 -3.98
CA LEU A 18 4.69 16.55 -2.53
C LEU A 18 5.05 18.00 -2.25
N VAL A 19 4.36 18.62 -1.30
CA VAL A 19 4.72 19.91 -0.71
C VAL A 19 5.04 19.68 0.76
N GLU A 20 6.24 20.06 1.17
CA GLU A 20 6.72 19.91 2.54
C GLU A 20 6.37 21.15 3.39
N ALA A 21 6.58 21.06 4.70
CA ALA A 21 6.29 22.12 5.66
C ALA A 21 7.06 23.44 5.37
N ASP A 22 8.23 23.35 4.74
CA ASP A 22 9.01 24.53 4.32
C ASP A 22 8.55 25.13 2.99
N GLY A 23 7.50 24.56 2.39
CA GLY A 23 6.94 24.93 1.09
C GLY A 23 7.75 24.42 -0.09
N SER A 24 8.81 23.62 0.13
CA SER A 24 9.53 22.95 -0.95
C SER A 24 8.60 21.97 -1.67
N ARG A 25 8.84 21.79 -2.97
CA ARG A 25 7.99 21.01 -3.86
C ARG A 25 8.80 19.93 -4.55
N ASP A 26 8.36 18.69 -4.41
CA ASP A 26 8.90 17.56 -5.15
C ASP A 26 7.86 17.05 -6.15
N THR A 27 8.24 17.06 -7.43
CA THR A 27 7.47 16.50 -8.54
C THR A 27 8.28 15.49 -9.34
N ALA A 28 9.46 15.10 -8.84
CA ALA A 28 10.45 14.33 -9.58
C ALA A 28 10.63 12.92 -9.03
N THR A 29 10.42 12.70 -7.73
CA THR A 29 10.52 11.38 -7.12
C THR A 29 9.34 10.50 -7.54
N ASP A 30 9.63 9.34 -8.12
CA ASP A 30 8.61 8.34 -8.46
C ASP A 30 8.23 7.56 -7.20
N VAL A 31 7.02 7.81 -6.71
CA VAL A 31 6.44 7.12 -5.56
C VAL A 31 5.12 6.51 -5.99
N THR A 32 4.92 5.24 -5.65
CA THR A 32 3.70 4.51 -5.92
C THR A 32 3.14 3.85 -4.67
N TRP A 33 1.82 3.88 -4.55
CA TRP A 33 1.05 3.25 -3.48
C TRP A 33 0.04 2.29 -4.10
N LEU A 34 0.11 1.01 -3.73
CA LEU A 34 -0.87 0.00 -4.12
C LEU A 34 -1.81 -0.25 -2.94
N GLN A 35 -3.10 -0.01 -3.16
CA GLN A 35 -4.15 -0.12 -2.16
C GLN A 35 -5.14 -1.24 -2.52
N GLY A 36 -5.24 -2.24 -1.65
CA GLY A 36 -6.30 -3.26 -1.65
C GLY A 36 -7.52 -2.81 -0.84
N VAL A 37 -8.27 -3.75 -0.28
CA VAL A 37 -9.48 -3.43 0.51
C VAL A 37 -9.12 -2.67 1.78
N THR A 38 -8.26 -3.23 2.63
CA THR A 38 -7.59 -2.49 3.71
C THR A 38 -6.07 -2.58 3.59
N ALA A 39 -5.55 -3.70 3.07
CA ALA A 39 -4.10 -3.85 2.87
C ALA A 39 -3.51 -2.81 1.90
N PHE A 40 -2.29 -2.39 2.16
CA PHE A 40 -1.53 -1.56 1.23
C PHE A 40 -0.04 -1.86 1.24
N VAL A 41 0.65 -1.48 0.16
CA VAL A 41 2.11 -1.41 0.05
C VAL A 41 2.49 -0.08 -0.60
N ASP A 42 3.48 0.61 -0.04
CA ASP A 42 4.03 1.87 -0.53
C ASP A 42 5.51 1.71 -0.92
N SER A 43 5.89 2.21 -2.10
CA SER A 43 7.24 2.07 -2.64
C SER A 43 8.33 2.74 -1.79
N ARG A 44 7.96 3.61 -0.84
CA ARG A 44 8.88 4.22 0.13
C ARG A 44 9.40 3.24 1.19
N GLY A 45 8.84 2.03 1.26
CA GLY A 45 9.37 0.98 2.13
C GLY A 45 8.46 0.58 3.29
N PHE A 46 7.16 0.83 3.20
CA PHE A 46 6.23 0.45 4.26
C PHE A 46 4.92 -0.15 3.71
N ALA A 47 4.24 -0.89 4.57
CA ALA A 47 3.01 -1.61 4.23
C ALA A 47 2.19 -1.93 5.49
N GLY A 48 0.91 -2.19 5.31
CA GLY A 48 0.03 -2.56 6.41
C GLY A 48 -1.43 -2.37 6.08
N THR A 49 -2.19 -1.71 6.95
CA THR A 49 -3.63 -1.47 6.77
C THR A 49 -3.98 0.00 6.76
N LEU A 50 -4.85 0.39 5.84
CA LEU A 50 -5.50 1.68 5.80
C LEU A 50 -6.79 1.64 6.63
N GLU A 51 -6.91 2.55 7.59
CA GLU A 51 -8.13 2.80 8.35
C GLU A 51 -8.78 4.11 7.87
N ASP A 52 -10.10 4.10 7.68
CA ASP A 52 -10.90 5.27 7.29
C ASP A 52 -11.81 5.70 8.44
N ASN A 53 -11.56 6.91 8.94
CA ASN A 53 -12.30 7.56 10.02
C ASN A 53 -13.13 8.74 9.49
N GLY A 54 -13.83 8.54 8.38
CA GLY A 54 -14.75 9.53 7.81
C GLY A 54 -14.05 10.60 6.99
N GLY A 55 -13.06 10.19 6.19
CA GLY A 55 -12.25 11.09 5.35
C GLY A 55 -10.90 11.50 5.96
N VAL A 56 -10.67 11.12 7.22
CA VAL A 56 -9.34 11.11 7.86
C VAL A 56 -8.85 9.67 7.83
N PHE A 57 -7.68 9.45 7.26
CA PHE A 57 -7.14 8.13 7.02
C PHE A 57 -5.87 7.93 7.84
N GLU A 58 -5.71 6.73 8.39
CA GLU A 58 -4.51 6.33 9.13
C GLU A 58 -3.87 5.11 8.46
N TRP A 59 -2.58 5.23 8.17
CA TRP A 59 -1.77 4.15 7.62
C TRP A 59 -1.08 3.42 8.78
N HIS A 60 -1.66 2.30 9.19
CA HIS A 60 -1.06 1.43 10.20
C HIS A 60 0.07 0.61 9.56
N ARG A 61 1.31 1.08 9.72
CA ARG A 61 2.51 0.48 9.13
C ARG A 61 2.96 -0.75 9.92
N ALA A 62 2.46 -1.93 9.53
CA ALA A 62 2.91 -3.20 10.08
C ALA A 62 4.36 -3.52 9.66
N VAL A 63 4.71 -3.22 8.40
CA VAL A 63 6.08 -3.28 7.88
C VAL A 63 6.55 -1.85 7.65
N ASP A 64 7.71 -1.49 8.18
CA ASP A 64 8.38 -0.21 7.90
C ASP A 64 9.89 -0.48 7.83
N VAL A 65 10.52 -0.16 6.69
CA VAL A 65 11.97 -0.30 6.48
C VAL A 65 12.73 0.84 7.16
N GLU A 66 12.08 2.00 7.34
CA GLU A 66 12.65 3.12 8.06
C GLU A 66 12.30 3.04 9.56
N ALA A 67 12.90 3.94 10.35
CA ALA A 67 12.58 4.02 11.77
C ALA A 67 11.13 4.52 11.95
N PRO A 68 10.40 4.02 12.96
CA PRO A 68 9.03 4.46 13.23
C PRO A 68 8.95 5.99 13.38
N GLY A 69 8.11 6.62 12.57
CA GLY A 69 7.79 8.04 12.64
C GLY A 69 6.61 8.35 13.56
N PRO A 70 6.12 9.61 13.58
CA PRO A 70 4.80 9.93 14.12
C PRO A 70 3.71 9.13 13.38
N PRO A 71 2.48 9.03 13.94
CA PRO A 71 1.37 8.41 13.25
C PRO A 71 1.16 8.99 11.86
N ASP A 72 1.05 8.12 10.88
CA ASP A 72 0.84 8.49 9.48
C ASP A 72 -0.66 8.68 9.25
N VAL A 73 -1.10 9.92 9.38
CA VAL A 73 -2.52 10.30 9.36
C VAL A 73 -2.71 11.49 8.42
N GLY A 74 -3.65 11.35 7.49
CA GLY A 74 -3.92 12.33 6.44
C GLY A 74 -5.41 12.52 6.17
N GLU A 75 -5.83 13.75 5.88
CA GLU A 75 -7.15 14.04 5.33
C GLU A 75 -7.11 13.91 3.81
N MET A 76 -7.99 13.10 3.23
CA MET A 76 -8.05 12.90 1.77
C MET A 76 -9.31 13.50 1.16
N ARG A 77 -9.15 14.15 0.01
CA ARG A 77 -10.25 14.79 -0.73
C ARG A 77 -10.00 14.79 -2.23
N TRP A 78 -11.08 14.75 -3.00
CA TRP A 78 -11.03 14.82 -4.46
C TRP A 78 -10.91 16.25 -4.98
N GLU A 79 -9.98 16.48 -5.89
CA GLU A 79 -9.86 17.66 -6.76
C GLU A 79 -9.85 17.21 -8.23
N GLY A 80 -11.03 17.19 -8.86
CA GLY A 80 -11.18 16.55 -10.17
C GLY A 80 -10.83 15.06 -10.05
N ASP A 81 -9.85 14.62 -10.84
CA ASP A 81 -9.33 13.25 -10.83
C ASP A 81 -8.10 13.06 -9.92
N THR A 82 -7.68 14.12 -9.21
CA THR A 82 -6.56 14.07 -8.26
C THR A 82 -7.08 13.81 -6.86
N LEU A 83 -6.48 12.84 -6.17
CA LEU A 83 -6.68 12.62 -4.74
C LEU A 83 -5.63 13.47 -4.00
N VAL A 84 -6.08 14.46 -3.26
CA VAL A 84 -5.22 15.34 -2.46
C VAL A 84 -5.27 14.87 -1.03
N GLU A 85 -4.09 14.60 -0.47
CA GLU A 85 -3.86 14.23 0.91
C GLU A 85 -3.14 15.36 1.63
N THR A 86 -3.62 15.70 2.82
CA THR A 86 -2.98 16.68 3.71
C THR A 86 -2.69 16.03 5.05
N GLY A 87 -1.46 16.11 5.54
CA GLY A 87 -1.09 15.53 6.83
C GLY A 87 -1.84 16.16 8.02
N VAL A 88 -2.27 15.33 8.97
CA VAL A 88 -2.92 15.77 10.22
C VAL A 88 -1.90 16.05 11.32
N HIS A 89 -0.81 15.26 11.35
CA HIS A 89 0.26 15.38 12.35
C HIS A 89 1.56 15.99 11.80
N ALA A 90 1.60 16.27 10.50
CA ALA A 90 2.70 16.92 9.81
C ALA A 90 2.14 17.83 8.72
N ASP A 91 2.79 18.97 8.48
CA ASP A 91 2.36 19.95 7.48
C ASP A 91 2.92 19.55 6.11
N TYR A 92 2.27 18.58 5.47
CA TYR A 92 2.57 18.17 4.09
C TYR A 92 1.30 18.11 3.26
N VAL A 93 1.46 18.23 1.93
CA VAL A 93 0.41 17.97 0.95
C VAL A 93 0.93 17.03 -0.13
N GLU A 94 0.26 15.91 -0.36
CA GLU A 94 0.55 14.99 -1.46
C GLU A 94 -0.60 15.00 -2.49
N HIS A 95 -0.26 14.97 -3.78
CA HIS A 95 -1.22 14.78 -4.87
C HIS A 95 -1.00 13.42 -5.51
N TRP A 96 -2.05 12.63 -5.54
CA TRP A 96 -2.06 11.29 -6.09
C TRP A 96 -2.96 11.19 -7.32
N VAL A 97 -2.45 10.53 -8.34
CA VAL A 97 -3.23 10.17 -9.54
C VAL A 97 -3.31 8.66 -9.62
N ARG A 98 -4.51 8.14 -9.88
CA ARG A 98 -4.73 6.71 -10.02
C ARG A 98 -4.31 6.24 -11.42
N ASP A 99 -3.51 5.17 -11.46
CA ASP A 99 -3.24 4.46 -12.70
C ASP A 99 -4.48 3.67 -13.16
N ASN A 100 -4.58 3.44 -14.47
CA ASN A 100 -5.68 2.66 -15.06
C ASN A 100 -5.45 1.14 -14.89
N VAL A 101 -5.54 0.68 -13.65
CA VAL A 101 -5.45 -0.74 -13.27
C VAL A 101 -6.85 -1.28 -13.02
N ALA A 102 -7.14 -2.50 -13.49
CA ALA A 102 -8.40 -3.15 -13.20
C ALA A 102 -8.55 -3.36 -11.67
N PRO A 103 -9.69 -3.02 -11.05
CA PRO A 103 -9.83 -3.12 -9.59
C PRO A 103 -9.95 -4.55 -9.09
N MET A 104 -10.11 -5.53 -9.99
CA MET A 104 -10.30 -6.94 -9.67
C MET A 104 -9.36 -7.82 -10.51
N PRO A 105 -8.85 -8.93 -9.97
CA PRO A 105 -9.07 -9.46 -8.61
C PRO A 105 -8.45 -8.55 -7.53
N CYS A 106 -9.05 -8.54 -6.34
CA CYS A 106 -8.55 -7.78 -5.19
C CYS A 106 -8.52 -8.67 -3.95
N TRP A 107 -7.32 -8.94 -3.44
CA TRP A 107 -7.10 -9.72 -2.23
C TRP A 107 -5.77 -9.37 -1.56
N ALA A 108 -5.66 -9.72 -0.28
CA ALA A 108 -4.43 -9.60 0.47
C ALA A 108 -4.27 -10.75 1.46
N VAL A 109 -3.02 -11.06 1.80
CA VAL A 109 -2.64 -11.94 2.88
C VAL A 109 -1.65 -11.22 3.79
N TYR A 110 -1.86 -11.38 5.10
CA TYR A 110 -0.98 -10.86 6.15
C TYR A 110 -0.14 -12.02 6.65
N LEU A 111 1.14 -11.76 6.78
CA LEU A 111 2.17 -12.79 6.90
C LEU A 111 2.96 -12.61 8.19
N THR A 112 3.41 -13.73 8.74
CA THR A 112 4.42 -13.78 9.81
C THR A 112 5.61 -14.58 9.32
N GLY A 113 6.80 -13.98 9.39
CA GLY A 113 8.06 -14.64 9.07
C GLY A 113 8.53 -15.55 10.21
N PRO A 114 9.53 -16.41 9.98
CA PRO A 114 10.07 -17.33 10.99
C PRO A 114 10.52 -16.65 12.28
N ASP A 115 11.01 -15.40 12.17
CA ASP A 115 11.49 -14.60 13.30
C ASP A 115 10.36 -13.80 13.98
N GLY A 116 9.10 -14.03 13.60
CA GLY A 116 7.93 -13.29 14.07
C GLY A 116 7.73 -11.93 13.39
N GLY A 117 8.59 -11.57 12.43
CA GLY A 117 8.49 -10.31 11.69
C GLY A 117 7.25 -10.28 10.77
N PRO A 118 6.58 -9.13 10.62
CA PRO A 118 5.39 -9.02 9.80
C PRO A 118 5.71 -8.97 8.30
N GLY A 119 4.73 -9.36 7.49
CA GLY A 119 4.74 -9.18 6.05
C GLY A 119 3.33 -8.99 5.48
N VAL A 120 3.26 -8.45 4.26
CA VAL A 120 2.02 -8.26 3.51
C VAL A 120 2.27 -8.67 2.05
N LEU A 121 1.36 -9.44 1.48
CA LEU A 121 1.27 -9.66 0.03
C LEU A 121 -0.16 -9.33 -0.41
N LEU A 122 -0.32 -8.45 -1.39
CA LEU A 122 -1.62 -8.11 -1.96
C LEU A 122 -1.59 -8.10 -3.49
N ARG A 123 -2.77 -8.22 -4.08
CA ARG A 123 -3.02 -8.12 -5.51
C ARG A 123 -4.22 -7.23 -5.78
N VAL A 124 -4.09 -6.35 -6.78
CA VAL A 124 -5.17 -5.54 -7.34
C VAL A 124 -5.05 -5.58 -8.86
N GLY A 125 -5.99 -6.25 -9.52
CA GLY A 125 -5.94 -6.45 -10.96
C GLY A 125 -4.74 -7.28 -11.40
N ASP A 126 -3.91 -6.65 -12.23
CA ASP A 126 -2.63 -7.17 -12.72
C ASP A 126 -1.44 -6.63 -11.92
N ARG A 127 -1.66 -5.90 -10.82
CA ARG A 127 -0.60 -5.43 -9.92
C ARG A 127 -0.53 -6.26 -8.66
N PHE A 128 0.67 -6.45 -8.15
CA PHE A 128 0.91 -7.00 -6.82
C PHE A 128 1.82 -6.10 -6.01
N GLY A 129 1.70 -6.19 -4.69
CA GLY A 129 2.58 -5.56 -3.73
C GLY A 129 3.05 -6.58 -2.71
N PHE A 130 4.33 -6.55 -2.35
CA PHE A 130 4.89 -7.32 -1.25
C PHE A 130 5.74 -6.43 -0.37
N ALA A 131 5.63 -6.63 0.95
CA ALA A 131 6.53 -6.03 1.93
C ALA A 131 6.82 -7.04 3.04
N GLY A 132 8.09 -7.21 3.39
CA GLY A 132 8.50 -8.13 4.45
C GLY A 132 10.01 -8.38 4.44
N ALA A 133 10.59 -8.61 5.62
CA ALA A 133 12.01 -8.90 5.82
C ALA A 133 12.95 -7.88 5.11
N GLY A 134 12.62 -6.58 5.24
CA GLY A 134 13.42 -5.48 4.69
C GLY A 134 13.25 -5.24 3.19
N GLN A 135 12.39 -6.00 2.51
CA GLN A 135 12.12 -5.82 1.09
C GLN A 135 10.71 -5.25 0.89
N VAL A 136 10.59 -4.33 -0.07
CA VAL A 136 9.31 -3.83 -0.59
C VAL A 136 9.33 -3.87 -2.12
N VAL A 137 8.25 -4.39 -2.71
CA VAL A 137 8.08 -4.54 -4.17
C VAL A 137 6.65 -4.16 -4.54
N ILE A 138 6.49 -3.36 -5.59
CA ILE A 138 5.21 -3.19 -6.29
C ILE A 138 5.47 -3.51 -7.76
N GLY A 139 4.84 -4.58 -8.26
CA GLY A 139 5.11 -5.11 -9.59
C GLY A 139 3.85 -5.52 -10.33
N GLU A 140 4.07 -6.18 -11.47
CA GLU A 140 3.00 -6.75 -12.31
C GLU A 140 2.95 -8.27 -12.16
N VAL A 141 1.72 -8.79 -12.06
CA VAL A 141 1.46 -10.23 -11.99
C VAL A 141 1.88 -10.89 -13.30
N GLY A 142 2.66 -11.97 -13.18
CA GLY A 142 3.25 -12.66 -14.32
C GLY A 142 4.62 -12.13 -14.75
N SER A 143 5.15 -11.08 -14.10
CA SER A 143 6.54 -10.67 -14.27
C SER A 143 7.51 -11.72 -13.70
N PRO A 144 8.81 -11.66 -14.05
CA PRO A 144 9.82 -12.51 -13.41
C PRO A 144 9.90 -12.33 -11.89
N GLU A 145 9.64 -11.12 -11.38
CA GLU A 145 9.59 -10.85 -9.94
C GLU A 145 8.40 -11.56 -9.28
N TRP A 146 7.25 -11.58 -9.96
CA TRP A 146 6.07 -12.31 -9.49
C TRP A 146 6.31 -13.82 -9.38
N ALA A 147 7.12 -14.40 -10.27
CA ALA A 147 7.40 -15.84 -10.27
C ALA A 147 8.12 -16.33 -9.00
N CYS A 148 8.69 -15.42 -8.21
CA CYS A 148 9.33 -15.72 -6.92
C CYS A 148 8.32 -15.89 -5.77
N TYR A 149 7.04 -15.56 -5.97
CA TYR A 149 5.99 -15.67 -4.95
C TYR A 149 5.16 -16.92 -5.19
N VAL A 150 5.25 -17.89 -4.28
CA VAL A 150 4.48 -19.15 -4.35
C VAL A 150 3.55 -19.22 -3.15
N THR A 151 2.25 -19.10 -3.41
CA THR A 151 1.20 -19.18 -2.39
C THR A 151 0.72 -20.62 -2.20
N GLY A 152 0.73 -21.10 -0.96
CA GLY A 152 0.13 -22.36 -0.53
C GLY A 152 -1.13 -22.14 0.30
N GLU A 153 -1.66 -23.23 0.88
CA GLU A 153 -2.89 -23.18 1.69
C GLU A 153 -2.75 -22.29 2.92
N ASP A 154 -1.60 -22.27 3.60
CA ASP A 154 -1.34 -21.47 4.81
C ASP A 154 0.03 -20.78 4.80
N THR A 155 0.72 -20.80 3.65
CA THR A 155 2.07 -20.26 3.54
C THR A 155 2.27 -19.47 2.26
N VAL A 156 3.26 -18.58 2.27
CA VAL A 156 3.78 -17.94 1.07
C VAL A 156 5.29 -18.12 1.07
N GLN A 157 5.85 -18.68 0.01
CA GLN A 157 7.29 -18.59 -0.25
C GLN A 157 7.55 -17.29 -1.00
N ALA A 158 8.36 -16.41 -0.43
CA ALA A 158 8.78 -15.14 -1.02
C ALA A 158 10.18 -14.82 -0.51
N ASN A 159 10.99 -14.04 -1.23
CA ASN A 159 12.30 -13.52 -0.78
C ASN A 159 13.18 -14.51 0.03
N ASP A 160 13.26 -15.77 -0.42
CA ASP A 160 13.95 -16.89 0.25
C ASP A 160 13.47 -17.22 1.69
N VAL A 161 12.31 -16.70 2.08
CA VAL A 161 11.62 -16.91 3.36
C VAL A 161 10.31 -17.66 3.15
N LEU A 162 10.04 -18.63 4.01
CA LEU A 162 8.72 -19.25 4.13
C LEU A 162 7.90 -18.48 5.17
N TRP A 163 6.86 -17.81 4.70
CA TRP A 163 5.94 -17.02 5.51
C TRP A 163 4.72 -17.83 5.88
N THR A 164 4.21 -17.66 7.09
CA THR A 164 2.91 -18.19 7.53
C THR A 164 1.82 -17.15 7.26
N ILE A 165 0.67 -17.58 6.73
CA ILE A 165 -0.49 -16.70 6.52
C ILE A 165 -1.33 -16.65 7.80
N GLU A 166 -1.44 -15.46 8.40
CA GLU A 166 -2.24 -15.24 9.62
C GLU A 166 -3.68 -14.83 9.29
N ARG A 167 -3.83 -14.03 8.24
CA ARG A 167 -5.12 -13.44 7.85
C ARG A 167 -5.19 -13.30 6.34
N ARG A 168 -6.41 -13.48 5.82
CA ARG A 168 -6.77 -13.23 4.42
C ARG A 168 -7.81 -12.13 4.34
N GLU A 169 -7.78 -11.38 3.25
CA GLU A 169 -8.75 -10.36 2.89
C GLU A 169 -9.09 -10.47 1.40
N GLY A 170 -10.34 -10.17 1.04
CA GLY A 170 -10.82 -10.25 -0.34
C GLY A 170 -11.08 -11.68 -0.82
N ILE A 171 -11.42 -11.82 -2.10
CA ILE A 171 -11.70 -13.12 -2.72
C ILE A 171 -10.38 -13.71 -3.21
N THR A 172 -9.84 -14.66 -2.44
CA THR A 172 -8.65 -15.44 -2.75
C THR A 172 -9.03 -16.69 -3.54
N GLU A 173 -9.49 -16.52 -4.79
CA GLU A 173 -9.44 -17.64 -5.74
C GLU A 173 -7.99 -17.73 -6.23
N ILE A 174 -7.17 -18.48 -5.48
CA ILE A 174 -5.81 -18.88 -5.85
C ILE A 174 -5.88 -20.24 -6.54
#